data_AF-A0A7U4XVY4-F1
#
_entry.id   AF-A0A7U4XVY4-F1
#
_cell.length_a   1.000
_cell.length_b   1.000
_cell.length_c   1.000
_cell.angle_alpha   90.00
_cell.angle_beta   90.00
_cell.angle_gamma   90.00
#
_symmetry.space_group_name_H-M   'P 1'
#
loop_
_entity.id
_entity.type
_entity.pdbx_description
1 polymer ?
#
loop_
_entity_poly.entity_id
_entity_poly.type
_entity_poly.pdbx_seq_one_letter_code
_entity_poly.pdbx_strand_id
1 'polypeptide(L)'
;MQAWKSPPVFTGKLWIWQYRQPKQGWRGWHVSADGQGAQAFIALIDFLRNDHASYRTLPLEPVSEALLRGIGYHQVCDRQVSKLRVAYSSELAGLELVEEGNHLQLTIGAAGYVDLIACLHRLACGEGDFVLHTDTKNGRICWHFWWPYAHKIMRLSELR
;
A
#
# COMPACT_ATOMS: atom_id res chain seq x y z
N MET A 1 -23.28 -8.31 23.72
CA MET A 1 -21.95 -8.86 23.40
C MET A 1 -21.85 -8.99 21.89
N GLN A 2 -20.96 -8.24 21.22
CA GLN A 2 -20.66 -8.52 19.81
C GLN A 2 -19.92 -9.86 19.74
N ALA A 3 -20.36 -10.75 18.85
CA ALA A 3 -19.65 -11.99 18.57
C ALA A 3 -18.27 -11.66 17.99
N TRP A 4 -17.22 -12.26 18.55
CA TRP A 4 -15.86 -12.14 18.02
C TRP A 4 -15.84 -12.57 16.55
N LYS A 5 -15.41 -11.67 15.67
CA LYS A 5 -15.17 -11.98 14.26
C LYS A 5 -13.68 -12.23 14.07
N SER A 6 -13.34 -13.38 13.48
CA SER A 6 -11.97 -13.63 13.07
C SER A 6 -11.57 -12.64 11.97
N PRO A 7 -10.32 -12.14 11.97
CA PRO A 7 -9.84 -11.29 10.90
C PRO A 7 -9.83 -12.05 9.56
N PRO A 8 -10.00 -11.36 8.42
CA PRO A 8 -9.85 -11.97 7.12
C PRO A 8 -8.43 -12.51 6.95
N VAL A 9 -8.30 -13.64 6.26
CA VAL A 9 -6.99 -14.20 5.90
C VAL A 9 -6.37 -13.29 4.84
N PHE A 10 -5.12 -12.89 5.06
CA PHE A 10 -4.36 -12.15 4.05
C PHE A 10 -3.75 -13.12 3.03
N THR A 11 -4.03 -12.90 1.76
CA THR A 11 -3.54 -13.71 0.63
C THR A 11 -3.07 -12.82 -0.49
N GLY A 12 -2.12 -13.27 -1.29
CA GLY A 12 -1.51 -12.47 -2.35
C GLY A 12 -0.25 -11.73 -1.88
N LYS A 13 0.16 -10.72 -2.63
CA LYS A 13 1.44 -10.04 -2.47
C LYS A 13 1.28 -8.54 -2.29
N LEU A 14 2.13 -7.96 -1.44
CA LEU A 14 2.20 -6.53 -1.17
C LEU A 14 3.68 -6.12 -1.14
N TRP A 15 4.01 -5.03 -1.82
CA TRP A 15 5.34 -4.44 -1.87
C TRP A 15 5.28 -3.00 -1.37
N ILE A 16 6.25 -2.62 -0.54
CA ILE A 16 6.40 -1.23 -0.07
C ILE A 16 7.86 -0.81 -0.14
N TRP A 17 8.13 0.34 -0.76
CA TRP A 17 9.49 0.83 -0.93
C TRP A 17 9.61 2.35 -1.01
N GLN A 18 10.84 2.84 -0.87
CA GLN A 18 11.22 4.20 -1.24
C GLN A 18 12.30 4.17 -2.32
N TYR A 19 12.21 5.11 -3.26
CA TYR A 19 13.25 5.32 -4.27
C TYR A 19 14.47 6.02 -3.67
N ARG A 20 15.66 5.68 -4.15
CA ARG A 20 16.94 6.28 -3.70
C ARG A 20 17.12 7.70 -4.17
N GLN A 21 16.69 7.97 -5.39
CA GLN A 21 16.74 9.30 -6.00
C GLN A 21 15.38 9.60 -6.62
N PRO A 22 14.36 9.88 -5.80
CA PRO A 22 13.02 10.13 -6.29
C PRO A 22 12.99 11.42 -7.11
N LYS A 23 12.36 11.38 -8.29
CA LYS A 23 12.00 12.58 -9.05
C LYS A 23 11.03 13.44 -8.22
N GLN A 24 10.86 14.71 -8.60
CA GLN A 24 9.86 15.56 -7.97
C GLN A 24 8.48 14.91 -8.09
N GLY A 25 7.78 14.80 -6.96
CA GLY A 25 6.49 14.11 -6.86
C GLY A 25 6.58 12.60 -6.61
N TRP A 26 7.76 11.97 -6.71
CA TRP A 26 7.97 10.52 -6.48
C TRP A 26 8.50 10.22 -5.07
N ARG A 27 8.39 11.19 -4.17
CA ARG A 27 8.88 11.07 -2.79
C ARG A 27 7.78 10.48 -1.92
N GLY A 28 8.13 9.44 -1.16
CA GLY A 28 7.24 8.83 -0.17
C GLY A 28 7.38 7.32 -0.17
N TRP A 29 6.47 6.65 0.52
CA TRP A 29 6.38 5.19 0.52
C TRP A 29 5.49 4.75 -0.63
N HIS A 30 6.09 4.13 -1.65
CA HIS A 30 5.38 3.49 -2.74
C HIS A 30 4.74 2.20 -2.26
N VAL A 31 3.55 1.91 -2.79
CA VAL A 31 2.78 0.72 -2.48
C VAL A 31 2.29 0.08 -3.76
N SER A 32 2.57 -1.22 -3.91
CA SER A 32 2.03 -2.05 -5.00
C SER A 32 1.56 -3.38 -4.44
N ALA A 33 0.66 -4.04 -5.15
CA ALA A 33 0.14 -5.35 -4.79
C ALA A 33 -0.27 -6.11 -6.06
N ASP A 34 -0.34 -7.44 -5.96
CA ASP A 34 -1.09 -8.19 -6.96
C ASP A 34 -2.60 -8.05 -6.69
N GLY A 35 -3.43 -8.46 -7.65
CA GLY A 35 -4.88 -8.28 -7.53
C GLY A 35 -5.47 -8.93 -6.28
N GLN A 36 -4.94 -10.09 -5.88
CA GLN A 36 -5.37 -10.80 -4.68
C GLN A 36 -4.93 -10.07 -3.40
N GLY A 37 -3.70 -9.59 -3.35
CA GLY A 37 -3.13 -8.83 -2.25
C GLY A 37 -3.86 -7.51 -2.04
N ALA A 38 -4.20 -6.80 -3.11
CA ALA A 38 -4.97 -5.57 -3.05
C ALA A 38 -6.37 -5.81 -2.44
N GLN A 39 -7.08 -6.85 -2.90
CA GLN A 39 -8.39 -7.22 -2.37
C GLN A 39 -8.33 -7.68 -0.91
N ALA A 40 -7.33 -8.49 -0.56
CA ALA A 40 -7.11 -8.93 0.82
C ALA A 40 -6.79 -7.74 1.74
N PHE A 41 -6.06 -6.74 1.22
CA PHE A 41 -5.74 -5.54 1.98
C PHE A 41 -6.97 -4.65 2.21
N ILE A 42 -7.83 -4.47 1.20
CA ILE A 42 -9.12 -3.78 1.35
C ILE A 42 -9.96 -4.45 2.46
N ALA A 43 -10.15 -5.77 2.38
CA ALA A 43 -10.93 -6.52 3.35
C ALA A 43 -10.36 -6.39 4.78
N LEU A 44 -9.03 -6.36 4.92
CA LEU A 44 -8.37 -6.13 6.20
C LEU A 44 -8.66 -4.73 6.75
N ILE A 45 -8.52 -3.69 5.92
CA ILE A 45 -8.76 -2.31 6.35
C ILE A 45 -10.22 -2.13 6.78
N ASP A 46 -11.16 -2.70 6.03
CA ASP A 46 -12.59 -2.70 6.38
C ASP A 46 -12.85 -3.43 7.70
N PHE A 47 -12.17 -4.56 7.93
CA PHE A 47 -12.24 -5.27 9.21
C PHE A 47 -11.73 -4.38 10.37
N LEU A 48 -10.55 -3.78 10.21
CA LEU A 48 -9.92 -2.95 11.24
C LEU A 48 -10.73 -1.69 11.56
N ARG A 49 -11.37 -1.07 10.56
CA ARG A 49 -12.24 0.09 10.75
C ARG A 49 -13.42 -0.19 11.67
N ASN A 50 -13.91 -1.43 11.68
CA ASN A 50 -15.05 -1.85 12.50
C ASN A 50 -14.62 -2.45 13.86
N ASP A 51 -13.31 -2.64 14.09
CA ASP A 51 -12.76 -3.25 15.30
C ASP A 51 -11.83 -2.25 16.02
N HIS A 52 -12.40 -1.51 16.98
CA HIS A 52 -11.86 -0.28 17.57
C HIS A 52 -10.49 -0.38 18.29
N ALA A 53 -9.87 -1.56 18.39
CA ALA A 53 -8.59 -1.72 19.10
C ALA A 53 -7.60 -2.69 18.43
N SER A 54 -7.82 -3.07 17.18
CA SER A 54 -6.97 -4.05 16.50
C SER A 54 -5.92 -3.38 15.59
N TYR A 55 -4.71 -3.92 15.61
CA TYR A 55 -3.76 -3.80 14.50
C TYR A 55 -3.51 -5.18 13.91
N ARG A 56 -3.02 -5.23 12.67
CA ARG A 56 -2.54 -6.47 12.04
C ARG A 56 -1.21 -6.23 11.36
N THR A 57 -0.35 -7.23 11.40
CA THR A 57 0.95 -7.20 10.72
C THR A 57 0.89 -8.08 9.49
N LEU A 58 1.20 -7.48 8.34
CA LEU A 58 1.26 -8.13 7.05
C LEU A 58 2.73 -8.36 6.66
N PRO A 59 3.06 -9.54 6.11
CA PRO A 59 4.34 -9.71 5.44
C PRO A 59 4.37 -8.87 4.16
N LEU A 60 5.53 -8.32 3.85
CA LEU A 60 5.81 -7.65 2.58
C LEU A 60 6.76 -8.52 1.75
N GLU A 61 6.51 -8.53 0.46
CA GLU A 61 7.40 -9.15 -0.50
C GLU A 61 8.60 -8.24 -0.77
N PRO A 62 9.80 -8.82 -1.01
CA PRO A 62 10.97 -8.04 -1.37
C PRO A 62 10.76 -7.37 -2.73
N VAL A 63 11.22 -6.12 -2.83
CA VAL A 63 11.18 -5.36 -4.09
C VAL A 63 12.36 -5.78 -4.95
N SER A 64 12.07 -6.49 -6.05
CA SER A 64 13.08 -6.93 -7.01
C SER A 64 13.36 -5.86 -8.07
N GLU A 65 14.55 -5.91 -8.68
CA GLU A 65 14.85 -5.04 -9.82
C GLU A 65 13.90 -5.27 -11.00
N ALA A 66 13.41 -6.50 -11.19
CA ALA A 66 12.46 -6.81 -12.25
C ALA A 66 11.12 -6.08 -12.04
N LEU A 67 10.65 -6.00 -10.78
CA LEU A 67 9.47 -5.22 -10.43
C LEU A 67 9.70 -3.74 -10.76
N LEU A 68 10.84 -3.17 -10.34
CA LEU A 68 11.19 -1.77 -10.58
C LEU A 68 11.29 -1.45 -12.08
N ARG A 69 11.90 -2.34 -12.88
CA ARG A 69 11.96 -2.17 -14.33
C ARG A 69 10.58 -2.26 -14.99
N GLY A 70 9.72 -3.16 -14.51
CA GLY A 70 8.34 -3.29 -14.98
C GLY A 70 7.53 -2.01 -14.80
N ILE A 71 7.84 -1.22 -13.76
CA ILE A 71 7.26 0.10 -13.50
C ILE A 71 8.08 1.25 -14.10
N GLY A 72 9.00 0.97 -15.03
CA GLY A 72 9.80 1.98 -15.74
C GLY A 72 10.85 2.69 -14.87
N TYR A 73 11.14 2.17 -13.69
CA TYR A 73 12.18 2.68 -12.81
C TYR A 73 13.44 1.81 -12.90
N HIS A 74 14.47 2.35 -13.52
CA HIS A 74 15.72 1.63 -13.80
C HIS A 74 16.79 1.81 -12.72
N GLN A 75 16.41 2.20 -11.51
CA GLN A 75 17.34 2.40 -10.40
C GLN A 75 16.99 1.49 -9.22
N VAL A 76 17.95 1.32 -8.31
CA VAL A 76 17.81 0.49 -7.11
C VAL A 76 16.89 1.18 -6.09
N CYS A 77 16.08 0.38 -5.40
CA CYS A 77 15.34 0.81 -4.22
C CYS A 77 16.32 1.28 -3.12
N ASP A 78 15.98 2.35 -2.41
CA ASP A 78 16.77 2.83 -1.27
C ASP A 78 16.47 2.01 -0.02
N ARG A 79 15.16 1.90 0.25
CA ARG A 79 14.62 1.40 1.50
C ARG A 79 13.39 0.57 1.22
N GLN A 80 13.37 -0.59 1.83
CA GLN A 80 12.24 -1.50 1.87
C GLN A 80 12.14 -2.04 3.29
N VAL A 81 10.92 -2.41 3.68
CA VAL A 81 10.63 -3.05 4.96
C VAL A 81 10.05 -4.42 4.72
N SER A 82 10.27 -5.35 5.64
CA SER A 82 9.77 -6.73 5.51
C SER A 82 8.31 -6.90 5.98
N LYS A 83 7.78 -5.93 6.72
CA LYS A 83 6.46 -6.01 7.35
C LYS A 83 5.75 -4.67 7.33
N LEU A 84 4.42 -4.72 7.20
CA LEU A 84 3.53 -3.58 7.37
C LEU A 84 2.60 -3.84 8.55
N ARG A 85 2.66 -3.01 9.58
CA ARG A 85 1.69 -3.00 10.67
C ARG A 85 0.59 -2.00 10.33
N VAL A 86 -0.65 -2.47 10.24
CA VAL A 86 -1.80 -1.67 9.85
C VAL A 86 -2.73 -1.54 11.05
N ALA A 87 -3.12 -0.30 11.35
CA ALA A 87 -4.10 0.03 12.37
C ALA A 87 -5.12 1.03 11.81
N TYR A 88 -6.28 1.10 12.44
CA TYR A 88 -7.27 2.15 12.18
C TYR A 88 -7.49 2.98 13.45
N SER A 89 -7.65 4.29 13.31
CA SER A 89 -7.96 5.20 14.41
C SER A 89 -9.01 6.23 13.98
N SER A 90 -10.12 6.30 14.73
CA SER A 90 -11.14 7.34 14.51
C SER A 90 -10.65 8.75 14.86
N GLU A 91 -9.64 8.85 15.72
CA GLU A 91 -9.09 10.13 16.18
C GLU A 91 -8.09 10.73 15.17
N LEU A 92 -7.60 9.92 14.23
CA LEU A 92 -6.73 10.37 13.16
C LEU A 92 -7.56 10.84 11.97
N ALA A 93 -7.26 12.03 11.45
CA ALA A 93 -7.93 12.53 10.25
C ALA A 93 -7.41 11.85 8.98
N GLY A 94 -6.08 11.76 8.82
CA GLY A 94 -5.42 11.33 7.58
C GLY A 94 -4.75 9.97 7.68
N LEU A 95 -3.55 9.84 7.13
CA LEU A 95 -2.69 8.67 7.33
C LEU A 95 -1.46 9.08 8.15
N GLU A 96 -1.01 8.16 9.00
CA GLU A 96 0.25 8.29 9.70
C GLU A 96 1.14 7.11 9.30
N LEU A 97 2.41 7.41 9.01
CA LEU A 97 3.43 6.43 8.68
C LEU A 97 4.62 6.61 9.60
N VAL A 98 4.90 5.57 10.39
CA VAL A 98 6.05 5.53 11.29
C VAL A 98 6.89 4.32 10.95
N GLU A 99 8.16 4.55 10.62
CA GLU A 99 9.11 3.47 10.40
C GLU A 99 9.72 3.04 11.74
N GLU A 100 9.72 1.74 12.02
CA GLU A 100 10.20 1.16 13.26
C GLU A 100 11.07 -0.06 12.93
N GLY A 101 12.38 0.14 12.82
CA GLY A 101 13.32 -0.94 12.50
C GLY A 101 13.07 -1.53 11.11
N ASN A 102 12.51 -2.75 11.04
CA ASN A 102 12.25 -3.46 9.78
C ASN A 102 10.74 -3.61 9.48
N HIS A 103 9.91 -2.77 10.09
CA HIS A 103 8.51 -2.65 9.73
C HIS A 103 8.09 -1.19 9.59
N LEU A 104 7.07 -0.98 8.79
CA LEU A 104 6.37 0.29 8.65
C LEU A 104 5.04 0.17 9.37
N GLN A 105 4.71 1.13 10.24
CA GLN A 105 3.40 1.25 10.84
C GLN A 105 2.58 2.26 10.06
N LEU A 106 1.45 1.79 9.50
CA LEU A 106 0.43 2.59 8.85
C LEU A 106 -0.79 2.69 9.77
N THR A 107 -1.06 3.88 10.29
CA THR A 107 -2.32 4.18 10.98
C THR A 107 -3.25 4.91 10.02
N ILE A 108 -4.45 4.37 9.84
CA ILE A 108 -5.45 4.87 8.89
C ILE A 108 -6.51 5.64 9.66
N GLY A 109 -6.66 6.91 9.33
CA GLY A 109 -7.71 7.79 9.81
C GLY A 109 -8.93 7.82 8.88
N ALA A 110 -9.99 8.50 9.31
CA ALA A 110 -11.27 8.49 8.62
C ALA A 110 -11.22 9.05 7.18
N ALA A 111 -10.48 10.15 6.94
CA ALA A 111 -10.33 10.70 5.58
C ALA A 111 -9.31 9.89 4.76
N GLY A 112 -8.22 9.43 5.40
CA GLY A 112 -7.22 8.59 4.75
C GLY A 112 -7.76 7.25 4.25
N TYR A 113 -8.76 6.70 4.92
CA TYR A 113 -9.45 5.47 4.52
C TYR A 113 -10.03 5.57 3.10
N VAL A 114 -10.77 6.64 2.79
CA VAL A 114 -11.47 6.77 1.51
C VAL A 114 -10.48 6.80 0.35
N ASP A 115 -9.42 7.60 0.47
CA ASP A 115 -8.37 7.72 -0.54
C ASP A 115 -7.61 6.40 -0.72
N LEU A 116 -7.25 5.74 0.39
CA LEU A 116 -6.49 4.49 0.36
C LEU A 116 -7.29 3.35 -0.28
N ILE A 117 -8.57 3.21 0.08
CA ILE A 117 -9.45 2.19 -0.52
C ILE A 117 -9.61 2.43 -2.02
N ALA A 118 -9.78 3.67 -2.46
CA ALA A 118 -9.83 4.00 -3.88
C ALA A 118 -8.53 3.60 -4.60
N CYS A 119 -7.38 3.85 -3.99
CA CYS A 119 -6.08 3.47 -4.56
C CYS A 119 -5.92 1.94 -4.67
N LEU A 120 -6.32 1.21 -3.63
CA LEU A 120 -6.26 -0.26 -3.61
C LEU A 120 -7.21 -0.90 -4.62
N HIS A 121 -8.40 -0.34 -4.84
CA HIS A 121 -9.30 -0.83 -5.89
C HIS A 121 -8.67 -0.71 -7.28
N ARG A 122 -7.97 0.39 -7.54
CA ARG A 122 -7.26 0.59 -8.81
C ARG A 122 -6.11 -0.41 -8.97
N LEU A 123 -5.31 -0.63 -7.92
CA LEU A 123 -4.31 -1.71 -7.90
C LEU A 123 -4.95 -3.08 -8.17
N ALA A 124 -6.10 -3.36 -7.58
CA ALA A 124 -6.81 -4.63 -7.80
C ALA A 124 -7.26 -4.83 -9.25
N CYS A 125 -7.54 -3.73 -9.97
CA CYS A 125 -7.82 -3.73 -11.41
C CYS A 125 -6.56 -3.83 -12.29
N GLY A 126 -5.37 -3.95 -11.69
CA GLY A 126 -4.10 -3.99 -12.42
C GLY A 126 -3.60 -2.61 -12.85
N GLU A 127 -4.12 -1.53 -12.26
CA GLU A 127 -3.51 -0.21 -12.41
C GLU A 127 -2.21 -0.13 -11.61
N GLY A 128 -1.37 0.88 -11.91
CA GLY A 128 -0.04 1.02 -11.31
C GLY A 128 -0.02 1.41 -9.82
N ASP A 129 1.18 1.46 -9.25
CA ASP A 129 1.41 1.80 -7.85
C ASP A 129 1.00 3.23 -7.49
N PHE A 130 0.90 3.46 -6.18
CA PHE A 130 0.64 4.76 -5.60
C PHE A 130 1.63 5.04 -4.48
N VAL A 131 1.78 6.31 -4.13
CA VAL A 131 2.56 6.73 -2.95
C VAL A 131 1.64 7.12 -1.83
N LEU A 132 1.97 6.61 -0.65
CA LEU A 132 1.46 7.10 0.62
C LEU A 132 2.22 8.37 1.02
N HIS A 133 1.47 9.44 1.20
CA HIS A 133 1.93 10.69 1.79
C HIS A 133 1.35 10.83 3.20
N THR A 134 2.11 11.43 4.11
CA THR A 134 1.59 11.79 5.44
C THR A 134 1.13 13.25 5.50
N ASP A 135 1.49 14.06 4.48
CA ASP A 135 1.04 15.44 4.36
C ASP A 135 -0.13 15.56 3.37
N THR A 136 -1.21 16.19 3.82
CA THR A 136 -2.38 16.49 2.98
C THR A 136 -2.12 17.75 2.14
N LYS A 137 -1.14 17.74 1.23
CA LYS A 137 -1.12 18.80 0.20
C LYS A 137 -2.33 18.58 -0.72
N ASN A 138 -3.26 19.53 -0.71
CA ASN A 138 -4.55 19.49 -1.44
C ASN A 138 -5.54 18.41 -0.98
N GLY A 139 -5.46 17.96 0.27
CA GLY A 139 -6.42 17.01 0.84
C GLY A 139 -6.31 15.56 0.35
N ARG A 140 -5.35 15.26 -0.54
CA ARG A 140 -5.05 13.89 -1.00
C ARG A 140 -3.89 13.31 -0.24
N ILE A 141 -4.10 12.11 0.31
CA ILE A 141 -3.11 11.42 1.14
C ILE A 141 -2.41 10.31 0.35
N CYS A 142 -2.99 9.93 -0.79
CA CYS A 142 -2.39 9.03 -1.76
C CYS A 142 -2.25 9.73 -3.11
N TRP A 143 -1.06 9.66 -3.71
CA TRP A 143 -0.82 10.17 -5.06
C TRP A 143 -0.59 8.99 -5.99
N HIS A 144 -1.46 8.86 -6.99
CA HIS A 144 -1.25 7.92 -8.08
C HIS A 144 -0.21 8.47 -9.05
N PHE A 145 0.74 7.62 -9.45
CA PHE A 145 1.52 7.88 -10.65
C PHE A 145 0.68 7.40 -11.83
N TRP A 146 0.39 8.32 -12.75
CA TRP A 146 -0.27 7.97 -13.99
C TRP A 146 0.70 7.12 -14.83
N TRP A 147 0.42 5.82 -14.94
CA TRP A 147 0.84 5.06 -16.12
C TRP A 147 -0.02 5.54 -17.30
N PRO A 148 0.56 6.05 -18.39
CA PRO A 148 -0.19 6.02 -19.64
C PRO A 148 -0.48 4.55 -19.92
N TYR A 149 -1.74 4.23 -20.20
CA TYR A 149 -2.16 2.91 -20.68
C TYR A 149 -1.24 2.49 -21.84
N ALA A 150 -0.27 1.64 -21.55
CA ALA A 150 0.51 0.95 -22.56
C ALA A 150 0.00 -0.50 -22.56
N HIS A 151 -0.81 -0.81 -23.57
CA HIS A 151 -1.22 -2.12 -24.02
C HIS A 151 -0.53 -3.31 -23.33
N LYS A 152 -1.33 -4.19 -22.70
CA LYS A 152 -0.90 -5.47 -22.12
C LYS A 152 0.28 -5.33 -21.16
N ILE A 153 -0.03 -5.00 -19.90
CA ILE A 153 0.80 -5.44 -18.78
C ILE A 153 0.88 -6.97 -18.90
N MET A 154 2.07 -7.50 -19.24
CA MET A 154 2.39 -8.91 -18.98
C MET A 154 1.97 -9.19 -17.55
N ARG A 155 1.13 -10.21 -17.35
CA ARG A 155 0.69 -10.55 -16.00
C ARG A 155 1.95 -10.82 -15.19
N LEU A 156 2.02 -10.34 -13.94
CA LEU A 156 3.15 -10.66 -13.04
C LEU A 156 3.37 -12.18 -12.87
N SER A 157 2.41 -13.02 -13.28
CA SER A 157 2.57 -14.48 -13.43
C SER A 157 3.52 -14.93 -14.55
N GLU A 158 3.96 -14.03 -15.43
CA GLU A 158 4.80 -14.31 -16.61
C GLU A 158 6.28 -13.93 -16.39
N LEU A 159 6.62 -13.33 -15.24
CA LEU A 159 8.00 -13.10 -14.83
C LEU A 159 8.52 -14.31 -14.04
N ARG A 160 8.90 -15.37 -14.76
CA ARG A 160 9.70 -16.50 -14.26
C ARG A 160 11.04 -16.56 -14.98
#